data_AF-A0A9E9DBD8-F1
#
_entry.id   AF-A0A9E9DBD8-F1
#
_cell.length_a   1.000
_cell.length_b   1.000
_cell.length_c   1.000
_cell.angle_alpha   90.00
_cell.angle_beta   90.00
_cell.angle_gamma   90.00
#
_symmetry.space_group_name_H-M   'P 1'
#
loop_
_entity.id
_entity.type
_entity.pdbx_description
1 polymer ?
#
loop_
_entity_poly.entity_id
_entity_poly.type
_entity_poly.pdbx_seq_one_letter_code
_entity_poly.pdbx_strand_id
1 'polypeptide(L)'
;MDVNAYPFRGHAAGSPASPTAAGPTRAGLLPEAGPLGTFGAVTGHDGSGTPLPPIGPYDFSTARRVHEVLPAGAPSAAVRLSFEAHAQAPQYVVTAFPSAGHATRAWLASRLFGALGLATPTAVLVRGCSLAFDGTQAPERIYLATTYLPVYRPLGEWLEGEAALRAIDAADGAQSSPSARGGGGDACERARDGARAAGRQMAQVLAQSGGAPLHALAGAPAQAYADATRTRDEMRGVLCAWLPEVYRCALERQYVAALWLGDRNLFHAVMENVGVWRDKNDLPYMMTVDFRACLDAGFQGALSDLMPYRLGEPSTAFVRRLAGLTQTVDSKTVLDELKNPTGVRALAAEMAFRLGRISAHHIAPWVDDAQDLVRATSVAAKVAAAAEDWSGIVPHLLARRDRLVTRLGGAWAAQAWTQLYPTRARAIEAHQAPFLRSAAAERDRV
;
A
#
# COMPACT_ATOMS: atom_id res chain seq x y z
N MET A 1 -22.50 -65.38 26.49
CA MET A 1 -22.77 -63.93 26.54
C MET A 1 -22.49 -63.45 27.95
N ASP A 2 -21.99 -62.23 28.04
CA ASP A 2 -21.50 -61.51 29.22
C ASP A 2 -20.18 -61.97 29.85
N VAL A 3 -19.12 -61.24 29.45
CA VAL A 3 -17.78 -61.33 30.01
C VAL A 3 -17.64 -60.25 31.08
N ASN A 4 -17.59 -60.74 32.32
CA ASN A 4 -17.23 -60.07 33.55
C ASN A 4 -15.85 -59.37 33.51
N ALA A 5 -15.72 -58.28 34.27
CA ALA A 5 -14.84 -58.17 35.46
C ALA A 5 -14.08 -56.82 35.59
N TYR A 6 -14.34 -56.15 36.72
CA TYR A 6 -13.43 -55.25 37.47
C TYR A 6 -12.07 -55.93 37.79
N PRO A 7 -10.97 -55.29 38.29
CA PRO A 7 -10.92 -54.06 39.12
C PRO A 7 -9.72 -53.07 38.97
N PHE A 8 -9.96 -51.92 39.62
CA PHE A 8 -9.14 -50.90 40.30
C PHE A 8 -7.68 -51.20 40.77
N ARG A 9 -6.73 -50.27 40.51
CA ARG A 9 -5.81 -49.49 41.42
C ARG A 9 -4.56 -49.03 40.63
N GLY A 10 -4.03 -47.81 40.76
CA GLY A 10 -4.32 -46.73 41.69
C GLY A 10 -3.62 -45.39 41.35
N HIS A 11 -4.07 -44.35 42.07
CA HIS A 11 -3.48 -43.05 42.49
C HIS A 11 -2.38 -42.39 41.63
N ALA A 12 -2.34 -41.08 41.37
CA ALA A 12 -2.87 -39.90 42.08
C ALA A 12 -2.98 -38.72 41.07
N ALA A 13 -4.06 -37.94 41.08
CA ALA A 13 -4.18 -36.61 41.71
C ALA A 13 -3.93 -35.42 40.76
N GLY A 14 -4.91 -34.51 40.68
CA GLY A 14 -4.75 -33.16 40.11
C GLY A 14 -5.94 -32.71 39.26
N SER A 15 -6.70 -31.73 39.78
CA SER A 15 -7.93 -31.10 39.26
C SER A 15 -8.02 -30.79 37.75
N PRO A 16 -9.24 -30.68 37.20
CA PRO A 16 -9.47 -30.55 35.77
C PRO A 16 -9.04 -29.17 35.27
N ALA A 17 -8.20 -29.17 34.25
CA ALA A 17 -7.80 -27.99 33.51
C ALA A 17 -9.02 -27.30 32.88
N SER A 18 -9.04 -25.97 33.06
CA SER A 18 -9.86 -25.02 32.31
C SER A 18 -9.81 -25.31 30.80
N PRO A 19 -10.89 -25.03 30.05
CA PRO A 19 -10.98 -25.34 28.64
C PRO A 19 -9.88 -24.58 27.89
N THR A 20 -8.87 -25.31 27.46
CA THR A 20 -7.86 -24.85 26.53
C THR A 20 -8.54 -24.35 25.27
N ALA A 21 -8.27 -23.08 24.96
CA ALA A 21 -8.62 -22.43 23.71
C ALA A 21 -8.39 -23.38 22.52
N ALA A 22 -9.49 -23.77 21.89
CA ALA A 22 -9.45 -24.46 20.61
C ALA A 22 -8.88 -23.49 19.57
N GLY A 23 -7.59 -23.59 19.31
CA GLY A 23 -6.96 -22.92 18.18
C GLY A 23 -7.53 -23.45 16.86
N PRO A 24 -7.65 -22.63 15.81
CA PRO A 24 -8.16 -23.09 14.53
C PRO A 24 -7.16 -24.04 13.86
N THR A 25 -7.48 -25.33 13.88
CA THR A 25 -6.82 -26.40 13.13
C THR A 25 -7.40 -26.51 11.71
N ARG A 26 -6.78 -25.83 10.74
CA ARG A 26 -6.58 -26.35 9.38
C ARG A 26 -5.58 -25.50 8.60
N ALA A 27 -4.37 -26.02 8.43
CA ALA A 27 -3.47 -25.61 7.38
C ALA A 27 -4.13 -25.93 6.04
N GLY A 28 -4.40 -24.91 5.25
CA GLY A 28 -4.87 -25.02 3.88
C GLY A 28 -4.62 -23.67 3.24
N LEU A 29 -3.54 -23.59 2.46
CA LEU A 29 -3.24 -22.63 1.39
C LEU A 29 -3.94 -21.27 1.50
N LEU A 30 -3.18 -20.17 1.57
CA LEU A 30 -3.69 -18.85 1.12
C LEU A 30 -4.44 -19.08 -0.20
N PRO A 31 -5.78 -18.95 -0.26
CA PRO A 31 -6.56 -19.74 -1.21
C PRO A 31 -6.41 -19.35 -2.70
N GLU A 32 -5.55 -18.39 -3.07
CA GLU A 32 -5.93 -17.42 -4.09
C GLU A 32 -4.81 -16.92 -5.03
N ALA A 33 -3.61 -17.47 -4.98
CA ALA A 33 -2.45 -16.92 -5.69
C ALA A 33 -2.19 -17.54 -7.08
N GLY A 34 -3.18 -17.55 -7.97
CA GLY A 34 -2.91 -17.82 -9.40
C GLY A 34 -2.51 -16.53 -10.17
N PRO A 35 -1.88 -16.61 -11.34
CA PRO A 35 -1.70 -15.44 -12.23
C PRO A 35 -3.04 -14.84 -12.72
N LEU A 36 -4.12 -15.63 -12.60
CA LEU A 36 -5.53 -15.25 -12.82
C LEU A 36 -6.35 -15.35 -11.53
N GLY A 37 -5.69 -15.49 -10.38
CA GLY A 37 -6.32 -15.73 -9.09
C GLY A 37 -7.22 -14.59 -8.67
N THR A 38 -8.29 -14.97 -8.00
CA THR A 38 -9.43 -14.19 -7.49
C THR A 38 -9.03 -13.04 -6.53
N PHE A 39 -7.73 -12.78 -6.34
CA PHE A 39 -7.18 -11.56 -5.77
C PHE A 39 -5.86 -11.20 -6.47
N GLY A 40 -5.99 -10.51 -7.61
CA GLY A 40 -4.96 -9.56 -8.08
C GLY A 40 -4.83 -8.38 -7.12
N ALA A 41 -4.17 -7.29 -7.55
CA ALA A 41 -4.12 -6.05 -6.76
C ALA A 41 -5.50 -5.76 -6.16
N VAL A 42 -5.54 -5.50 -4.85
CA VAL A 42 -6.70 -5.09 -4.09
C VAL A 42 -7.10 -3.71 -4.58
N THR A 43 -7.69 -3.61 -5.76
CA THR A 43 -8.62 -2.54 -6.08
C THR A 43 -9.88 -2.76 -5.26
N GLY A 44 -9.74 -2.84 -3.93
CA GLY A 44 -10.74 -3.35 -3.01
C GLY A 44 -11.47 -4.57 -3.57
N HIS A 45 -10.84 -5.77 -3.52
CA HIS A 45 -11.37 -6.96 -4.19
C HIS A 45 -11.25 -6.85 -5.73
N ASP A 46 -10.85 -7.90 -6.42
CA ASP A 46 -11.03 -8.02 -7.89
C ASP A 46 -12.52 -8.05 -8.34
N GLY A 47 -13.47 -7.69 -7.45
CA GLY A 47 -14.90 -7.79 -7.62
C GLY A 47 -15.51 -9.17 -7.38
N SER A 48 -14.76 -10.16 -6.90
CA SER A 48 -15.21 -11.57 -6.84
C SER A 48 -16.09 -11.98 -5.66
N GLY A 49 -16.28 -11.14 -4.63
CA GLY A 49 -17.12 -11.40 -3.46
C GLY A 49 -16.50 -12.22 -2.30
N THR A 50 -15.33 -12.83 -2.49
CA THR A 50 -14.49 -13.51 -1.48
C THR A 50 -14.06 -12.65 -0.26
N PRO A 51 -14.13 -13.18 0.98
CA PRO A 51 -13.75 -12.43 2.18
C PRO A 51 -12.25 -12.09 2.21
N LEU A 52 -11.93 -10.99 2.89
CA LEU A 52 -10.56 -10.58 3.15
C LEU A 52 -9.83 -11.61 4.03
N PRO A 53 -8.58 -11.99 3.74
CA PRO A 53 -7.87 -12.94 4.58
C PRO A 53 -7.61 -12.31 5.97
N PRO A 54 -7.73 -13.09 7.06
CA PRO A 54 -7.29 -12.68 8.39
C PRO A 54 -5.85 -12.18 8.43
N ILE A 55 -5.47 -11.52 9.54
CA ILE A 55 -4.13 -10.94 9.71
C ILE A 55 -3.00 -11.99 9.63
N GLY A 56 -3.22 -13.23 10.10
CA GLY A 56 -2.21 -14.29 10.22
C GLY A 56 -1.80 -14.55 11.69
N PRO A 57 -0.57 -15.04 11.97
CA PRO A 57 0.48 -15.34 11.01
C PRO A 57 0.27 -16.69 10.31
N TYR A 58 0.39 -16.69 8.98
CA TYR A 58 0.35 -17.91 8.17
C TYR A 58 1.69 -18.64 8.21
N ASP A 59 1.66 -19.97 8.13
CA ASP A 59 2.86 -20.79 8.12
C ASP A 59 3.49 -20.85 6.72
N PHE A 60 4.69 -20.30 6.59
CA PHE A 60 5.50 -20.30 5.37
C PHE A 60 6.75 -21.22 5.51
N SER A 61 6.76 -22.14 6.48
CA SER A 61 7.88 -23.06 6.74
C SER A 61 8.26 -23.94 5.55
N THR A 62 7.29 -24.26 4.68
CA THR A 62 7.50 -25.06 3.46
C THR A 62 7.79 -24.21 2.22
N ALA A 63 7.70 -22.88 2.32
CA ALA A 63 7.93 -21.98 1.20
C ALA A 63 9.43 -21.94 0.82
N ARG A 64 9.69 -21.88 -0.49
CA ARG A 64 11.03 -21.88 -1.07
C ARG A 64 11.33 -20.54 -1.73
N ARG A 65 12.58 -20.12 -1.67
CA ARG A 65 13.04 -18.89 -2.32
C ARG A 65 13.05 -19.05 -3.83
N VAL A 66 12.44 -18.10 -4.53
CA VAL A 66 12.54 -17.96 -5.98
C VAL A 66 13.81 -17.15 -6.26
N HIS A 67 14.78 -17.76 -6.95
CA HIS A 67 16.13 -17.20 -7.13
C HIS A 67 16.24 -16.21 -8.31
N GLU A 68 15.12 -15.63 -8.74
CA GLU A 68 15.06 -14.63 -9.82
C GLU A 68 15.29 -13.20 -9.30
N VAL A 69 15.33 -12.24 -10.23
CA VAL A 69 15.46 -10.79 -9.97
C VAL A 69 14.53 -10.33 -8.85
N LEU A 70 15.05 -9.43 -7.99
CA LEU A 70 14.29 -8.76 -6.94
C LEU A 70 12.97 -8.20 -7.51
N PRO A 71 11.83 -8.35 -6.80
CA PRO A 71 10.56 -7.80 -7.25
C PRO A 71 10.67 -6.28 -7.41
N ALA A 72 10.21 -5.76 -8.53
CA ALA A 72 10.26 -4.32 -8.82
C ALA A 72 9.49 -3.53 -7.76
N GLY A 73 10.11 -2.46 -7.23
CA GLY A 73 9.53 -1.62 -6.17
C GLY A 73 9.51 -2.24 -4.77
N ALA A 74 10.18 -3.38 -4.56
CA ALA A 74 10.35 -3.95 -3.23
C ALA A 74 11.61 -3.39 -2.54
N PRO A 75 11.60 -3.21 -1.20
CA PRO A 75 12.79 -2.77 -0.48
C PRO A 75 13.91 -3.82 -0.61
N SER A 76 15.16 -3.40 -0.45
CA SER A 76 16.34 -4.30 -0.43
C SER A 76 16.26 -5.45 0.59
N ALA A 77 15.28 -5.38 1.50
CA ALA A 77 14.94 -6.37 2.52
C ALA A 77 13.71 -7.23 2.16
N ALA A 78 13.44 -7.46 0.88
CA ALA A 78 12.35 -8.32 0.40
C ALA A 78 12.86 -9.48 -0.46
N VAL A 79 12.18 -10.63 -0.39
CA VAL A 79 12.47 -11.82 -1.19
C VAL A 79 11.19 -12.39 -1.80
N ARG A 80 11.31 -13.09 -2.93
CA ARG A 80 10.21 -13.85 -3.53
C ARG A 80 10.18 -15.27 -2.97
N LEU A 81 9.06 -15.68 -2.40
CA LEU A 81 8.82 -17.05 -1.94
C LEU A 81 7.66 -17.69 -2.70
N SER A 82 7.74 -19.00 -2.91
CA SER A 82 6.69 -19.84 -3.50
C SER A 82 6.58 -21.16 -2.76
N PHE A 83 5.37 -21.71 -2.65
CA PHE A 83 5.16 -23.06 -2.10
C PHE A 83 5.44 -24.16 -3.12
N GLU A 84 5.40 -23.84 -4.41
CA GLU A 84 5.62 -24.79 -5.50
C GLU A 84 6.79 -24.35 -6.39
N ALA A 85 7.41 -25.31 -7.06
CA ALA A 85 8.59 -25.07 -7.89
C ALA A 85 8.26 -24.58 -9.32
N HIS A 86 7.00 -24.60 -9.72
CA HIS A 86 6.58 -24.27 -11.09
C HIS A 86 6.48 -22.75 -11.31
N ALA A 87 6.85 -22.26 -12.49
CA ALA A 87 6.89 -20.82 -12.80
C ALA A 87 5.51 -20.12 -12.70
N GLN A 88 4.41 -20.86 -12.83
CA GLN A 88 3.04 -20.34 -12.74
C GLN A 88 2.45 -20.41 -11.33
N ALA A 89 3.21 -20.92 -10.35
CA ALA A 89 2.73 -21.05 -8.99
C ALA A 89 2.51 -19.68 -8.32
N PRO A 90 1.62 -19.62 -7.31
CA PRO A 90 1.61 -18.60 -6.28
C PRO A 90 2.98 -18.10 -5.83
N GLN A 91 3.23 -16.80 -6.01
CA GLN A 91 4.42 -16.17 -5.46
C GLN A 91 4.07 -15.02 -4.54
N TYR A 92 4.91 -14.86 -3.52
CA TYR A 92 4.75 -13.84 -2.49
C TYR A 92 6.01 -13.02 -2.37
N VAL A 93 5.86 -11.70 -2.29
CA VAL A 93 6.93 -10.79 -1.87
C VAL A 93 6.90 -10.74 -0.35
N VAL A 94 7.88 -11.39 0.27
CA VAL A 94 8.04 -11.41 1.73
C VAL A 94 9.03 -10.35 2.14
N THR A 95 8.67 -9.54 3.12
CA THR A 95 9.45 -8.39 3.60
C THR A 95 9.69 -8.51 5.09
N ALA A 96 10.95 -8.32 5.51
CA ALA A 96 11.29 -8.25 6.92
C ALA A 96 11.02 -6.86 7.51
N PHE A 97 10.63 -6.84 8.78
CA PHE A 97 10.44 -5.63 9.57
C PHE A 97 11.28 -5.68 10.86
N PRO A 98 11.58 -4.52 11.48
CA PRO A 98 12.33 -4.48 12.74
C PRO A 98 11.62 -5.19 13.90
N SER A 99 10.29 -5.16 13.92
CA SER A 99 9.48 -5.85 14.94
C SER A 99 8.14 -6.34 14.36
N ALA A 100 7.47 -7.23 15.08
CA ALA A 100 6.09 -7.63 14.78
C ALA A 100 5.11 -6.44 14.85
N GLY A 101 5.37 -5.47 15.74
CA GLY A 101 4.62 -4.20 15.80
C GLY A 101 4.74 -3.39 14.51
N HIS A 102 5.94 -3.27 13.94
CA HIS A 102 6.10 -2.61 12.64
C HIS A 102 5.42 -3.36 11.50
N ALA A 103 5.51 -4.70 11.48
CA ALA A 103 4.85 -5.51 10.46
C ALA A 103 3.32 -5.40 10.52
N THR A 104 2.74 -5.43 11.72
CA THR A 104 1.29 -5.26 11.94
C THR A 104 0.81 -3.85 11.58
N ARG A 105 1.60 -2.79 11.83
CA ARG A 105 1.29 -1.43 11.35
C ARG A 105 1.27 -1.35 9.82
N ALA A 106 2.24 -1.96 9.15
CA ALA A 106 2.29 -2.00 7.69
C ALA A 106 1.09 -2.77 7.11
N TRP A 107 0.70 -3.88 7.74
CA TRP A 107 -0.54 -4.60 7.41
C TRP A 107 -1.79 -3.73 7.63
N LEU A 108 -1.91 -3.03 8.77
CA LEU A 108 -3.06 -2.17 9.04
C LEU A 108 -3.16 -1.05 8.00
N ALA A 109 -2.04 -0.44 7.63
CA ALA A 109 -1.99 0.59 6.61
C ALA A 109 -2.45 0.09 5.23
N SER A 110 -2.06 -1.13 4.83
CA SER A 110 -2.55 -1.72 3.57
C SER A 110 -4.08 -1.95 3.62
N ARG A 111 -4.62 -2.42 4.76
CA ARG A 111 -6.07 -2.56 4.95
C ARG A 111 -6.80 -1.23 4.84
N LEU A 112 -6.26 -0.18 5.45
CA LEU A 112 -6.83 1.17 5.38
C LEU A 112 -6.77 1.76 3.97
N PHE A 113 -5.72 1.46 3.20
CA PHE A 113 -5.67 1.79 1.77
C PHE A 113 -6.77 1.08 0.98
N GLY A 114 -6.96 -0.22 1.20
CA GLY A 114 -8.05 -0.99 0.62
C GLY A 114 -9.43 -0.46 1.03
N ALA A 115 -9.59 0.02 2.27
CA ALA A 115 -10.80 0.63 2.78
C ALA A 115 -11.18 1.95 2.10
N LEU A 116 -10.22 2.63 1.44
CA LEU A 116 -10.50 3.76 0.55
C LEU A 116 -10.93 3.32 -0.86
N GLY A 117 -10.94 2.02 -1.15
CA GLY A 117 -11.20 1.46 -2.47
C GLY A 117 -10.04 1.72 -3.45
N LEU A 118 -8.81 1.76 -2.95
CA LEU A 118 -7.58 1.99 -3.73
C LEU A 118 -6.80 0.69 -3.90
N ALA A 119 -6.13 0.56 -5.05
CA ALA A 119 -5.28 -0.57 -5.39
C ALA A 119 -4.12 -0.74 -4.38
N THR A 120 -4.00 -1.93 -3.79
CA THR A 120 -2.86 -2.36 -2.95
C THR A 120 -2.67 -3.87 -3.04
N PRO A 121 -1.49 -4.47 -2.91
CA PRO A 121 -1.38 -5.93 -2.84
C PRO A 121 -2.06 -6.48 -1.57
N THR A 122 -2.65 -7.68 -1.65
CA THR A 122 -3.18 -8.36 -0.46
C THR A 122 -2.04 -8.66 0.49
N ALA A 123 -2.10 -8.11 1.70
CA ALA A 123 -1.06 -8.28 2.71
C ALA A 123 -1.54 -9.21 3.85
N VAL A 124 -0.65 -10.11 4.25
CA VAL A 124 -0.82 -11.03 5.38
C VAL A 124 0.48 -11.15 6.16
N LEU A 125 0.41 -11.43 7.46
CA LEU A 125 1.58 -11.74 8.27
C LEU A 125 1.93 -13.22 8.15
N VAL A 126 3.23 -13.53 8.13
CA VAL A 126 3.73 -14.89 7.93
C VAL A 126 4.88 -15.19 8.88
N ARG A 127 5.10 -16.49 9.14
CA ARG A 127 6.19 -17.00 10.00
C ARG A 127 6.80 -18.28 9.42
N GLY A 128 7.86 -18.78 10.05
CA GLY A 128 8.49 -20.05 9.66
C GLY A 128 9.42 -19.96 8.45
N CYS A 129 9.47 -18.83 7.74
CA CYS A 129 10.24 -18.67 6.52
C CYS A 129 11.65 -18.09 6.70
N SER A 130 12.17 -17.97 7.93
CA SER A 130 13.47 -17.34 8.20
C SER A 130 14.61 -18.01 7.42
N LEU A 131 14.60 -19.35 7.35
CA LEU A 131 15.61 -20.12 6.62
C LEU A 131 15.58 -19.81 5.11
N ALA A 132 14.40 -19.74 4.51
CA ALA A 132 14.24 -19.39 3.10
C ALA A 132 14.52 -17.89 2.83
N PHE A 133 14.30 -17.04 3.82
CA PHE A 133 14.41 -15.59 3.71
C PHE A 133 15.88 -15.12 3.79
N ASP A 134 16.55 -15.41 4.91
CA ASP A 134 17.92 -14.94 5.21
C ASP A 134 18.85 -16.06 5.73
N GLY A 135 18.40 -17.32 5.72
CA GLY A 135 19.19 -18.46 6.19
C GLY A 135 19.24 -18.62 7.71
N THR A 136 18.56 -17.76 8.47
CA THR A 136 18.53 -17.84 9.93
C THR A 136 17.52 -18.87 10.45
N GLN A 137 17.75 -19.40 11.65
CA GLN A 137 16.82 -20.30 12.34
C GLN A 137 16.00 -19.54 13.40
N ALA A 138 15.08 -18.70 12.93
CA ALA A 138 14.16 -17.91 13.76
C ALA A 138 12.71 -18.12 13.29
N PRO A 139 12.13 -19.33 13.46
CA PRO A 139 10.81 -19.69 12.94
C PRO A 139 9.66 -18.85 13.54
N GLU A 140 9.85 -18.27 14.72
CA GLU A 140 8.93 -17.37 15.40
C GLU A 140 8.90 -15.95 14.83
N ARG A 141 9.90 -15.58 14.02
CA ARG A 141 10.00 -14.24 13.43
C ARG A 141 8.84 -13.99 12.47
N ILE A 142 8.26 -12.80 12.59
CA ILE A 142 7.13 -12.34 11.78
C ILE A 142 7.63 -11.53 10.59
N TYR A 143 7.08 -11.82 9.43
CA TYR A 143 7.29 -11.10 8.17
C TYR A 143 5.94 -10.64 7.62
N LEU A 144 5.97 -9.66 6.72
CA LEU A 144 4.80 -9.30 5.91
C LEU A 144 4.95 -9.95 4.54
N ALA A 145 3.93 -10.66 4.08
CA ALA A 145 3.86 -11.21 2.73
C ALA A 145 2.77 -10.48 1.94
N THR A 146 3.10 -10.12 0.71
CA THR A 146 2.14 -9.63 -0.28
C THR A 146 2.17 -10.50 -1.53
N THR A 147 1.04 -10.59 -2.24
CA THR A 147 1.01 -11.29 -3.54
C THR A 147 2.00 -10.64 -4.51
N TYR A 148 2.81 -11.45 -5.20
CA TYR A 148 3.69 -10.97 -6.26
C TYR A 148 2.89 -10.60 -7.50
N LEU A 149 3.15 -9.41 -8.04
CA LEU A 149 2.44 -8.86 -9.19
C LEU A 149 3.41 -8.68 -10.37
N PRO A 150 3.50 -9.65 -11.30
CA PRO A 150 4.56 -9.67 -12.33
C PRO A 150 4.48 -8.48 -13.32
N VAL A 151 3.30 -7.88 -13.47
CA VAL A 151 3.05 -6.75 -14.38
C VAL A 151 3.20 -5.39 -13.67
N TYR A 152 3.39 -5.36 -12.34
CA TYR A 152 3.63 -4.12 -11.61
C TYR A 152 4.94 -3.47 -12.05
N ARG A 153 4.92 -2.15 -12.24
CA ARG A 153 6.10 -1.34 -12.53
C ARG A 153 6.11 -0.11 -11.61
N PRO A 154 7.19 0.16 -10.86
CA PRO A 154 7.36 1.42 -10.13
C PRO A 154 7.08 2.61 -11.05
N LEU A 155 6.42 3.64 -10.53
CA LEU A 155 5.89 4.71 -11.36
C LEU A 155 7.03 5.47 -12.06
N GLY A 156 8.14 5.71 -11.36
CA GLY A 156 9.33 6.31 -11.95
C GLY A 156 9.89 5.53 -13.13
N GLU A 157 9.98 4.20 -13.04
CA GLU A 157 10.44 3.34 -14.15
C GLU A 157 9.42 3.31 -15.29
N TRP A 158 8.13 3.24 -14.97
CA TRP A 158 7.06 3.24 -15.96
C TRP A 158 7.02 4.54 -16.77
N LEU A 159 7.16 5.69 -16.10
CA LEU A 159 7.25 7.02 -16.72
C LEU A 159 8.41 7.14 -17.71
N GLU A 160 9.55 6.56 -17.38
CA GLU A 160 10.73 6.53 -18.24
C GLU A 160 10.59 5.49 -19.39
N GLY A 161 9.54 4.66 -19.37
CA GLY A 161 9.29 3.57 -20.30
C GLY A 161 8.36 3.91 -21.47
N GLU A 162 8.36 3.04 -22.49
CA GLU A 162 7.55 3.24 -23.70
C GLU A 162 6.04 3.19 -23.42
N ALA A 163 5.64 2.48 -22.35
CA ALA A 163 4.24 2.34 -21.99
C ALA A 163 3.62 3.66 -21.50
N ALA A 164 4.38 4.50 -20.79
CA ALA A 164 3.93 5.84 -20.42
C ALA A 164 3.88 6.77 -21.62
N LEU A 165 4.90 6.74 -22.48
CA LEU A 165 4.92 7.56 -23.70
C LEU A 165 3.70 7.27 -24.58
N ARG A 166 3.41 5.99 -24.86
CA ARG A 166 2.19 5.61 -25.60
C ARG A 166 0.90 6.09 -24.95
N ALA A 167 0.83 6.09 -23.62
CA ALA A 167 -0.34 6.58 -22.91
C ALA A 167 -0.52 8.10 -23.07
N ILE A 168 0.58 8.85 -23.08
CA ILE A 168 0.61 10.30 -23.32
C ILE A 168 0.22 10.59 -24.78
N ASP A 169 0.88 9.94 -25.74
CA ASP A 169 0.65 10.14 -27.18
C ASP A 169 -0.79 9.79 -27.59
N ALA A 170 -1.36 8.71 -27.03
CA ALA A 170 -2.74 8.31 -27.32
C ALA A 170 -3.77 9.32 -26.80
N ALA A 171 -3.49 9.99 -25.68
CA ALA A 171 -4.36 11.04 -25.15
C ALA A 171 -4.26 12.33 -25.99
N ASP A 172 -3.07 12.65 -26.49
CA ASP A 172 -2.85 13.79 -27.38
C ASP A 172 -3.48 13.55 -28.77
N GLY A 173 -3.41 12.33 -29.30
CA GLY A 173 -4.05 11.95 -30.58
C GLY A 173 -5.59 11.97 -30.55
N ALA A 174 -6.20 11.78 -29.37
CA ALA A 174 -7.65 11.87 -29.18
C ALA A 174 -8.17 13.32 -29.07
N GLN A 175 -7.28 14.29 -28.82
CA GLN A 175 -7.58 15.73 -28.85
C GLN A 175 -7.03 16.31 -30.16
N SER A 176 -7.75 16.16 -31.26
CA SER A 176 -7.25 16.48 -32.62
C SER A 176 -6.67 17.90 -32.76
N SER A 177 -5.34 18.02 -32.92
CA SER A 177 -4.65 18.59 -34.10
C SER A 177 -3.15 18.80 -33.80
N PRO A 178 -2.21 18.33 -34.64
CA PRO A 178 -0.76 18.54 -34.47
C PRO A 178 -0.31 20.02 -34.54
N SER A 179 -1.21 20.95 -34.84
CA SER A 179 -0.87 22.35 -35.13
C SER A 179 -1.10 23.35 -33.98
N ALA A 180 -1.62 22.94 -32.82
CA ALA A 180 -1.89 23.86 -31.70
C ALA A 180 -0.87 23.80 -30.54
N ARG A 181 0.10 22.87 -30.57
CA ARG A 181 1.23 22.81 -29.63
C ARG A 181 2.52 22.41 -30.34
N GLY A 182 3.05 23.30 -31.19
CA GLY A 182 4.32 23.12 -31.91
C GLY A 182 5.60 23.12 -31.03
N GLY A 183 5.59 22.39 -29.91
CA GLY A 183 6.73 22.27 -29.00
C GLY A 183 6.51 21.35 -27.78
N GLY A 184 5.37 20.65 -27.71
CA GLY A 184 5.00 19.80 -26.57
C GLY A 184 5.66 18.41 -26.57
N GLY A 185 5.71 17.75 -27.74
CA GLY A 185 6.35 16.44 -27.90
C GLY A 185 7.83 16.46 -27.46
N ASP A 186 8.57 17.47 -27.92
CA ASP A 186 9.98 17.63 -27.54
C ASP A 186 10.17 17.85 -26.03
N ALA A 187 9.21 18.45 -25.32
CA ALA A 187 9.34 18.68 -23.87
C ALA A 187 9.17 17.39 -23.06
N CYS A 188 8.23 16.53 -23.46
CA CYS A 188 8.05 15.22 -22.86
C CYS A 188 9.26 14.30 -23.14
N GLU A 189 9.73 14.27 -24.38
CA GLU A 189 10.94 13.51 -24.77
C GLU A 189 12.18 14.01 -24.03
N ARG A 190 12.42 15.32 -23.97
CA ARG A 190 13.55 15.89 -23.21
C ARG A 190 13.48 15.55 -21.72
N ALA A 191 12.29 15.61 -21.11
CA ALA A 191 12.14 15.23 -19.71
C ALA A 191 12.46 13.75 -19.50
N ARG A 192 12.00 12.88 -20.40
CA ARG A 192 12.28 11.44 -20.36
C ARG A 192 13.78 11.15 -20.50
N ASP A 193 14.45 11.77 -21.46
CA ASP A 193 15.88 11.59 -21.69
C ASP A 193 16.71 12.17 -20.54
N GLY A 194 16.28 13.31 -19.99
CA GLY A 194 16.86 13.92 -18.80
C GLY A 194 16.77 13.00 -17.57
N ALA A 195 15.60 12.41 -17.31
CA ALA A 195 15.40 11.45 -16.22
C ALA A 195 16.30 10.21 -16.39
N ARG A 196 16.40 9.67 -17.60
CA ARG A 196 17.27 8.53 -17.91
C ARG A 196 18.76 8.87 -17.77
N ALA A 197 19.17 10.05 -18.21
CA ALA A 197 20.55 10.54 -18.07
C ALA A 197 20.94 10.70 -16.60
N ALA A 198 20.06 11.30 -15.80
CA ALA A 198 20.24 11.42 -14.36
C ALA A 198 20.31 10.03 -13.68
N GLY A 199 19.46 9.08 -14.09
CA GLY A 199 19.53 7.69 -13.64
C GLY A 199 20.86 7.01 -13.95
N ARG A 200 21.43 7.23 -15.15
CA ARG A 200 22.78 6.74 -15.50
C ARG A 200 23.86 7.38 -14.64
N GLN A 201 23.76 8.68 -14.34
CA GLN A 201 24.69 9.38 -13.45
C GLN A 201 24.64 8.81 -12.02
N MET A 202 23.45 8.54 -11.48
CA MET A 202 23.29 7.87 -10.18
C MET A 202 24.02 6.51 -10.16
N ALA A 203 23.81 5.69 -11.20
CA ALA A 203 24.48 4.39 -11.33
C ALA A 203 26.01 4.53 -11.45
N GLN A 204 26.48 5.53 -12.19
CA GLN A 204 27.91 5.83 -12.34
C GLN A 204 28.56 6.22 -11.00
N VAL A 205 27.91 7.07 -10.21
CA VAL A 205 28.41 7.46 -8.88
C VAL A 205 28.54 6.25 -7.95
N LEU A 206 27.55 5.35 -7.94
CA LEU A 206 27.59 4.11 -7.15
C LEU A 206 28.72 3.17 -7.63
N ALA A 207 28.88 3.01 -8.94
CA ALA A 207 29.95 2.20 -9.51
C ALA A 207 31.34 2.76 -9.17
N GLN A 208 31.54 4.08 -9.26
CA GLN A 208 32.78 4.76 -8.89
C GLN A 208 33.07 4.69 -7.39
N SER A 209 32.04 4.52 -6.56
CA SER A 209 32.15 4.33 -5.11
C SER A 209 32.35 2.86 -4.71
N GLY A 210 32.77 1.99 -5.65
CA GLY A 210 33.04 0.57 -5.39
C GLY A 210 31.77 -0.24 -5.04
N GLY A 211 30.59 0.23 -5.42
CA GLY A 211 29.33 -0.40 -5.06
C GLY A 211 28.93 -0.23 -3.60
N ALA A 212 29.51 0.77 -2.91
CA ALA A 212 29.11 1.12 -1.55
C ALA A 212 27.58 1.33 -1.47
N PRO A 213 26.92 0.86 -0.39
CA PRO A 213 25.50 1.09 -0.23
C PRO A 213 25.23 2.60 -0.10
N LEU A 214 24.06 3.05 -0.56
CA LEU A 214 23.71 4.48 -0.63
C LEU A 214 23.98 5.26 0.68
N HIS A 215 23.67 4.64 1.82
CA HIS A 215 23.85 5.25 3.15
C HIS A 215 25.32 5.41 3.58
N ALA A 216 26.25 4.76 2.87
CA ALA A 216 27.68 4.86 3.12
C ALA A 216 28.37 5.90 2.22
N LEU A 217 27.65 6.51 1.26
CA LEU A 217 28.19 7.60 0.46
C LEU A 217 28.41 8.84 1.36
N ALA A 218 29.57 9.48 1.21
CA ALA A 218 29.91 10.72 1.90
C ALA A 218 30.64 11.70 0.97
N GLY A 219 30.63 12.99 1.32
CA GLY A 219 31.36 14.02 0.57
C GLY A 219 30.86 14.23 -0.86
N ALA A 220 31.78 14.42 -1.81
CA ALA A 220 31.46 14.73 -3.20
C ALA A 220 30.60 13.66 -3.92
N PRO A 221 30.83 12.33 -3.75
CA PRO A 221 29.94 11.30 -4.28
C PRO A 221 28.50 11.39 -3.76
N ALA A 222 28.30 11.65 -2.46
CA ALA A 222 26.97 11.82 -1.89
C ALA A 222 26.25 13.03 -2.50
N GLN A 223 26.96 14.16 -2.65
CA GLN A 223 26.41 15.35 -3.27
C GLN A 223 26.04 15.12 -4.74
N ALA A 224 26.93 14.49 -5.52
CA ALA A 224 26.68 14.18 -6.92
C ALA A 224 25.46 13.23 -7.11
N TYR A 225 25.32 12.24 -6.22
CA TYR A 225 24.14 11.36 -6.22
C TYR A 225 22.85 12.14 -5.89
N ALA A 226 22.90 13.03 -4.89
CA ALA A 226 21.77 13.84 -4.48
C ALA A 226 21.32 14.82 -5.58
N ASP A 227 22.25 15.46 -6.28
CA ASP A 227 21.94 16.38 -7.38
C ASP A 227 21.37 15.63 -8.61
N ALA A 228 21.91 14.45 -8.92
CA ALA A 228 21.34 13.57 -9.95
C ALA A 228 19.93 13.09 -9.58
N THR A 229 19.70 12.75 -8.31
CA THR A 229 18.37 12.37 -7.80
C THR A 229 17.39 13.53 -7.99
N ARG A 230 17.74 14.74 -7.52
CA ARG A 230 16.90 15.95 -7.70
C ARG A 230 16.53 16.18 -9.16
N THR A 231 17.52 16.11 -10.05
CA THR A 231 17.30 16.27 -11.50
C THR A 231 16.33 15.22 -12.05
N ARG A 232 16.50 13.95 -11.66
CA ARG A 232 15.62 12.86 -12.08
C ARG A 232 14.19 13.09 -11.61
N ASP A 233 14.00 13.55 -10.38
CA ASP A 233 12.69 13.80 -9.78
C ASP A 233 11.97 14.97 -10.45
N GLU A 234 12.69 16.06 -10.73
CA GLU A 234 12.16 17.21 -11.46
C GLU A 234 11.65 16.79 -12.83
N MET A 235 12.44 16.01 -13.57
CA MET A 235 12.05 15.50 -14.88
C MET A 235 10.85 14.53 -14.80
N ARG A 236 10.80 13.65 -13.81
CA ARG A 236 9.63 12.79 -13.57
C ARG A 236 8.39 13.60 -13.17
N GLY A 237 8.56 14.70 -12.45
CA GLY A 237 7.49 15.66 -12.14
C GLY A 237 6.89 16.28 -13.41
N VAL A 238 7.73 16.61 -14.39
CA VAL A 238 7.27 17.04 -15.73
C VAL A 238 6.47 15.91 -16.39
N LEU A 239 7.00 14.69 -16.44
CA LEU A 239 6.29 13.54 -17.05
C LEU A 239 4.94 13.26 -16.39
N CYS A 240 4.83 13.37 -15.06
CA CYS A 240 3.57 13.27 -14.33
C CYS A 240 2.52 14.29 -14.79
N ALA A 241 2.95 15.52 -15.13
CA ALA A 241 2.04 16.56 -15.60
C ALA A 241 1.46 16.25 -16.98
N TRP A 242 2.22 15.55 -17.83
CA TRP A 242 1.83 15.08 -19.17
C TRP A 242 0.92 13.86 -19.16
N LEU A 243 0.80 13.15 -18.02
CA LEU A 243 -0.06 11.97 -17.95
C LEU A 243 -1.53 12.31 -18.27
N PRO A 244 -2.24 11.38 -18.94
CA PRO A 244 -3.68 11.50 -19.13
C PRO A 244 -4.41 11.64 -17.79
N GLU A 245 -5.56 12.31 -17.81
CA GLU A 245 -6.27 12.68 -16.59
C GLU A 245 -6.64 11.46 -15.71
N VAL A 246 -6.97 10.32 -16.33
CA VAL A 246 -7.24 9.06 -15.62
C VAL A 246 -6.08 8.60 -14.73
N TYR A 247 -4.84 8.70 -15.22
CA TYR A 247 -3.64 8.32 -14.49
C TYR A 247 -3.33 9.33 -13.38
N ARG A 248 -3.48 10.63 -13.68
CA ARG A 248 -3.26 11.69 -12.68
C ARG A 248 -4.28 11.56 -11.55
N CYS A 249 -5.57 11.43 -11.84
CA CYS A 249 -6.58 11.21 -10.82
C CYS A 249 -6.27 9.97 -9.98
N ALA A 250 -5.85 8.85 -10.60
CA ALA A 250 -5.48 7.65 -9.86
C ALA A 250 -4.29 7.89 -8.92
N LEU A 251 -3.27 8.62 -9.37
CA LEU A 251 -2.10 8.99 -8.56
C LEU A 251 -2.48 9.93 -7.41
N GLU A 252 -3.30 10.93 -7.69
CA GLU A 252 -3.78 11.90 -6.72
C GLU A 252 -4.60 11.23 -5.59
N ARG A 253 -5.36 10.16 -5.89
CA ARG A 253 -6.01 9.34 -4.84
C ARG A 253 -4.99 8.68 -3.90
N GLN A 254 -3.91 8.14 -4.44
CA GLN A 254 -2.84 7.52 -3.64
C GLN A 254 -2.17 8.55 -2.74
N TYR A 255 -1.94 9.77 -3.24
CA TYR A 255 -1.40 10.87 -2.42
C TYR A 255 -2.34 11.29 -1.27
N VAL A 256 -3.65 11.39 -1.52
CA VAL A 256 -4.60 11.72 -0.45
C VAL A 256 -4.63 10.61 0.63
N ALA A 257 -4.56 9.34 0.22
CA ALA A 257 -4.46 8.23 1.16
C ALA A 257 -3.15 8.26 1.97
N ALA A 258 -2.02 8.58 1.34
CA ALA A 258 -0.75 8.78 2.01
C ALA A 258 -0.79 9.91 3.06
N LEU A 259 -1.45 11.03 2.74
CA LEU A 259 -1.66 12.13 3.70
C LEU A 259 -2.47 11.68 4.92
N TRP A 260 -3.48 10.83 4.71
CA TRP A 260 -4.28 10.30 5.82
C TRP A 260 -3.45 9.37 6.71
N LEU A 261 -2.69 8.44 6.13
CA LEU A 261 -1.95 7.42 6.88
C LEU A 261 -0.57 7.85 7.36
N GLY A 262 -0.06 9.00 6.90
CA GLY A 262 1.26 9.50 7.28
C GLY A 262 2.39 8.83 6.56
N ASP A 263 2.11 8.29 5.38
CA ASP A 263 3.15 7.78 4.52
C ASP A 263 3.96 8.95 3.94
N ARG A 264 5.18 9.12 4.45
CA ARG A 264 6.12 10.11 3.94
C ARG A 264 6.90 9.60 2.73
N ASN A 265 6.94 8.29 2.50
CA ASN A 265 7.69 7.69 1.38
C ASN A 265 6.99 7.92 0.04
N LEU A 266 5.66 8.06 0.04
CA LEU A 266 4.89 8.33 -1.17
C LEU A 266 5.22 9.70 -1.80
N PHE A 267 5.72 10.64 -0.99
CA PHE A 267 6.13 11.98 -1.43
C PHE A 267 7.63 12.06 -1.76
N HIS A 268 8.36 10.95 -1.64
CA HIS A 268 9.79 10.94 -1.91
C HIS A 268 10.06 10.88 -3.43
N ALA A 269 11.07 11.64 -3.82
CA ALA A 269 11.85 11.63 -5.07
C ALA A 269 11.64 10.43 -6.00
N VAL A 270 11.77 9.22 -5.46
CA VAL A 270 11.99 8.05 -6.29
C VAL A 270 10.71 7.51 -6.94
N MET A 271 9.53 7.95 -6.48
CA MET A 271 8.23 7.44 -6.99
C MET A 271 8.21 5.90 -7.07
N GLU A 272 8.90 5.25 -6.13
CA GLU A 272 9.12 3.80 -6.11
C GLU A 272 8.02 3.08 -5.34
N ASN A 273 7.41 3.77 -4.36
CA ASN A 273 6.36 3.21 -3.53
C ASN A 273 4.96 3.28 -4.17
N VAL A 274 4.84 3.96 -5.31
CA VAL A 274 3.65 3.88 -6.16
C VAL A 274 4.09 3.37 -7.50
N GLY A 275 3.27 2.53 -8.13
CA GLY A 275 3.52 2.06 -9.47
C GLY A 275 2.25 1.83 -10.24
N VAL A 276 2.45 1.50 -11.51
CA VAL A 276 1.36 1.14 -12.42
C VAL A 276 1.23 -0.37 -12.41
N TRP A 277 0.01 -0.82 -12.15
CA TRP A 277 -0.42 -2.19 -12.35
C TRP A 277 -1.57 -2.21 -13.35
N ARG A 278 -1.64 -3.25 -14.18
CA ARG A 278 -2.71 -3.44 -15.16
C ARG A 278 -3.56 -4.61 -14.73
N ASP A 279 -4.87 -4.44 -14.73
CA ASP A 279 -5.79 -5.52 -14.43
C ASP A 279 -5.95 -6.48 -15.62
N LYS A 280 -6.81 -7.49 -15.46
CA LYS A 280 -7.13 -8.49 -16.49
C LYS A 280 -7.72 -7.91 -17.79
N ASN A 281 -8.26 -6.68 -17.72
CA ASN A 281 -8.83 -5.96 -18.86
C ASN A 281 -7.84 -4.93 -19.42
N ASP A 282 -6.57 -4.98 -19.00
CA ASP A 282 -5.50 -4.06 -19.37
C ASP A 282 -5.77 -2.60 -18.93
N LEU A 283 -6.66 -2.40 -17.93
CA LEU A 283 -6.89 -1.07 -17.36
C LEU A 283 -5.78 -0.71 -16.38
N PRO A 284 -5.19 0.50 -16.48
CA PRO A 284 -4.12 0.94 -15.62
C PRO A 284 -4.65 1.41 -14.26
N TYR A 285 -4.00 0.94 -13.19
CA TYR A 285 -4.22 1.38 -11.81
C TYR A 285 -2.90 1.88 -11.23
N MET A 286 -2.99 2.99 -10.49
CA MET A 286 -1.92 3.39 -9.58
C MET A 286 -2.07 2.59 -8.28
N MET A 287 -1.00 1.98 -7.82
CA MET A 287 -1.00 1.07 -6.67
C MET A 287 0.18 1.35 -5.75
N THR A 288 -0.08 1.38 -4.45
CA THR A 288 0.93 1.48 -3.39
C THR A 288 1.28 0.08 -2.85
N VAL A 289 2.57 -0.22 -2.70
CA VAL A 289 3.05 -1.59 -2.40
C VAL A 289 3.86 -1.73 -1.10
N ASP A 290 4.49 -0.67 -0.61
CA ASP A 290 5.25 -0.66 0.65
C ASP A 290 4.61 0.30 1.68
N PHE A 291 4.19 -0.26 2.82
CA PHE A 291 3.53 0.49 3.89
C PHE A 291 4.42 0.71 5.11
N ARG A 292 5.73 0.46 5.00
CA ARG A 292 6.66 0.53 6.13
C ARG A 292 6.70 1.90 6.83
N ALA A 293 6.54 2.99 6.07
CA ALA A 293 6.58 4.34 6.63
C ALA A 293 5.21 4.88 7.06
N CYS A 294 4.14 4.08 6.94
CA CYS A 294 2.81 4.49 7.37
C CYS A 294 2.67 4.48 8.90
N LEU A 295 1.63 5.16 9.40
CA LEU A 295 1.23 5.17 10.81
C LEU A 295 2.38 5.58 11.74
N ASP A 296 3.18 6.54 11.27
CA ASP A 296 4.34 7.12 11.94
C ASP A 296 5.44 6.10 12.32
N ALA A 297 5.43 4.90 11.71
CA ALA A 297 6.40 3.84 11.97
C ALA A 297 7.78 4.06 11.31
N GLY A 298 7.89 5.07 10.43
CA GLY A 298 8.98 5.14 9.45
C GLY A 298 10.28 5.84 9.86
N PHE A 299 10.32 6.71 10.88
CA PHE A 299 11.50 7.57 11.09
C PHE A 299 11.73 7.96 12.55
N GLN A 300 12.56 7.18 13.26
CA GLN A 300 13.21 7.55 14.53
C GLN A 300 14.73 7.28 14.48
N GLY A 301 15.41 7.66 13.40
CA GLY A 301 16.86 7.48 13.25
C GLY A 301 17.55 8.62 12.49
N ALA A 302 18.85 8.81 12.77
CA ALA A 302 19.74 9.90 12.38
C ALA A 302 19.85 10.26 10.87
N LEU A 303 19.13 9.56 9.98
CA LEU A 303 19.02 9.88 8.56
C LEU A 303 18.01 10.99 8.25
N SER A 304 17.23 11.45 9.25
CA SER A 304 16.42 12.67 9.14
C SER A 304 17.26 13.92 8.84
N ASP A 305 18.57 13.89 9.13
CA ASP A 305 19.47 15.03 8.97
C ASP A 305 20.19 15.07 7.61
N LEU A 306 20.12 14.00 6.82
CA LEU A 306 20.82 13.89 5.53
C LEU A 306 19.90 13.95 4.30
N MET A 307 18.58 13.98 4.49
CA MET A 307 17.63 14.25 3.41
C MET A 307 17.07 15.67 3.57
N PRO A 308 17.53 16.66 2.80
CA PRO A 308 17.01 18.01 2.84
C PRO A 308 15.69 18.08 2.08
N TYR A 309 14.67 17.36 2.57
CA TYR A 309 13.30 17.57 2.14
C TYR A 309 12.42 17.68 3.38
N ARG A 310 12.48 18.88 3.99
CA ARG A 310 11.29 19.46 4.62
C ARG A 310 10.14 19.26 3.64
N LEU A 311 8.96 18.76 4.08
CA LEU A 311 7.76 18.57 3.25
C LEU A 311 7.79 19.50 2.02
N GLY A 312 8.21 18.97 0.86
CA GLY A 312 8.63 19.82 -0.26
C GLY A 312 7.46 20.61 -0.85
N GLU A 313 7.79 21.65 -1.63
CA GLU A 313 6.86 22.41 -2.47
C GLU A 313 5.86 21.54 -3.27
N PRO A 314 6.21 20.35 -3.81
CA PRO A 314 5.26 19.51 -4.55
C PRO A 314 4.06 19.05 -3.71
N SER A 315 4.29 18.71 -2.43
CA SER A 315 3.21 18.35 -1.50
C SER A 315 2.31 19.55 -1.22
N THR A 316 2.88 20.75 -1.09
CA THR A 316 2.12 21.98 -0.89
C THR A 316 1.35 22.37 -2.13
N ALA A 317 1.91 22.19 -3.33
CA ALA A 317 1.23 22.48 -4.60
C ALA A 317 0.05 21.53 -4.83
N PHE A 318 0.23 20.24 -4.55
CA PHE A 318 -0.85 19.25 -4.62
C PHE A 318 -1.96 19.51 -3.58
N VAL A 319 -1.59 19.74 -2.32
CA VAL A 319 -2.56 20.06 -1.26
C VAL A 319 -3.27 21.39 -1.53
N ARG A 320 -2.56 22.41 -2.03
CA ARG A 320 -3.16 23.69 -2.46
C ARG A 320 -4.11 23.49 -3.64
N ARG A 321 -3.74 22.65 -4.61
CA ARG A 321 -4.58 22.31 -5.76
C ARG A 321 -5.88 21.67 -5.31
N LEU A 322 -5.84 20.73 -4.37
CA LEU A 322 -7.04 20.07 -3.84
C LEU A 322 -7.88 20.94 -2.89
N ALA A 323 -7.26 21.93 -2.21
CA ALA A 323 -7.96 22.82 -1.28
C ALA A 323 -8.80 23.88 -2.02
N GLY A 324 -10.00 24.21 -1.50
CA GLY A 324 -10.69 25.44 -1.91
C GLY A 324 -12.21 25.38 -2.07
N LEU A 325 -12.88 24.24 -1.93
CA LEU A 325 -14.35 24.23 -1.84
C LEU A 325 -14.76 24.76 -0.45
N THR A 326 -15.31 25.96 -0.41
CA THR A 326 -15.82 26.58 0.82
C THR A 326 -17.35 26.57 0.80
N GLN A 327 -17.96 26.32 1.97
CA GLN A 327 -19.42 26.20 2.12
C GLN A 327 -20.18 27.49 1.75
N THR A 328 -19.48 28.63 1.62
CA THR A 328 -20.04 29.94 1.30
C THR A 328 -20.32 30.17 -0.19
N VAL A 329 -19.96 29.21 -1.05
CA VAL A 329 -20.15 29.32 -2.51
C VAL A 329 -21.58 28.91 -2.88
N ASP A 330 -22.25 29.68 -3.74
CA ASP A 330 -23.61 29.37 -4.19
C ASP A 330 -23.67 28.01 -4.93
N SER A 331 -24.83 27.35 -4.89
CA SER A 331 -24.99 25.99 -5.43
C SER A 331 -24.66 25.87 -6.92
N LYS A 332 -24.77 26.94 -7.70
CA LYS A 332 -24.53 26.94 -9.15
C LYS A 332 -23.03 26.89 -9.45
N THR A 333 -22.23 27.72 -8.80
CA THR A 333 -20.76 27.70 -8.95
C THR A 333 -20.18 26.34 -8.55
N VAL A 334 -20.77 25.68 -7.56
CA VAL A 334 -20.35 24.36 -7.06
C VAL A 334 -20.65 23.26 -8.06
N LEU A 335 -21.86 23.28 -8.62
CA LEU A 335 -22.22 22.41 -9.74
C LEU A 335 -21.24 22.59 -10.89
N ASP A 336 -20.89 23.83 -11.22
CA ASP A 336 -19.93 24.13 -12.28
C ASP A 336 -18.52 23.58 -11.98
N GLU A 337 -18.03 23.71 -10.73
CA GLU A 337 -16.73 23.17 -10.32
C GLU A 337 -16.70 21.63 -10.28
N LEU A 338 -17.81 21.00 -9.93
CA LEU A 338 -17.90 19.54 -9.79
C LEU A 338 -18.29 18.83 -11.10
N LYS A 339 -18.79 19.55 -12.12
CA LYS A 339 -19.28 18.98 -13.40
C LYS A 339 -18.24 18.16 -14.16
N ASN A 340 -16.96 18.50 -14.03
CA ASN A 340 -15.89 17.69 -14.61
C ASN A 340 -15.55 16.52 -13.67
N PRO A 341 -15.92 15.26 -13.98
CA PRO A 341 -15.74 14.12 -13.09
C PRO A 341 -14.28 13.74 -12.83
N THR A 342 -13.36 14.22 -13.67
CA THR A 342 -11.91 14.02 -13.57
C THR A 342 -11.18 15.29 -13.09
N GLY A 343 -11.92 16.38 -12.93
CA GLY A 343 -11.40 17.62 -12.38
C GLY A 343 -10.98 17.47 -10.92
N VAL A 344 -9.97 18.25 -10.53
CA VAL A 344 -9.39 18.31 -9.18
C VAL A 344 -10.45 18.45 -8.08
N ARG A 345 -11.48 19.26 -8.30
CA ARG A 345 -12.57 19.51 -7.34
C ARG A 345 -13.49 18.31 -7.16
N ALA A 346 -13.88 17.66 -8.26
CA ALA A 346 -14.63 16.41 -8.20
C ALA A 346 -13.82 15.29 -7.54
N LEU A 347 -12.50 15.24 -7.77
CA LEU A 347 -11.62 14.30 -7.10
C LEU A 347 -11.52 14.56 -5.59
N ALA A 348 -11.37 15.82 -5.18
CA ALA A 348 -11.33 16.19 -3.77
C ALA A 348 -12.63 15.78 -3.05
N ALA A 349 -13.78 16.08 -3.66
CA ALA A 349 -15.08 15.69 -3.15
C ALA A 349 -15.29 14.17 -3.12
N GLU A 350 -14.84 13.44 -4.15
CA GLU A 350 -14.81 11.97 -4.15
C GLU A 350 -13.99 11.41 -2.98
N MET A 351 -12.79 11.95 -2.76
CA MET A 351 -11.94 11.50 -1.66
C MET A 351 -12.52 11.86 -0.29
N ALA A 352 -13.16 13.02 -0.15
CA ALA A 352 -13.91 13.38 1.04
C ALA A 352 -15.05 12.38 1.31
N PHE A 353 -15.78 11.96 0.26
CA PHE A 353 -16.80 10.92 0.34
C PHE A 353 -16.21 9.57 0.79
N ARG A 354 -15.13 9.10 0.16
CA ARG A 354 -14.46 7.83 0.53
C ARG A 354 -13.99 7.83 1.99
N LEU A 355 -13.31 8.90 2.41
CA LEU A 355 -12.78 9.06 3.77
C LEU A 355 -13.89 9.16 4.81
N GLY A 356 -14.93 9.97 4.54
CA GLY A 356 -16.03 10.23 5.48
C GLY A 356 -16.84 8.98 5.86
N ARG A 357 -16.77 7.91 5.06
CA ARG A 357 -17.43 6.63 5.33
C ARG A 357 -16.67 5.73 6.31
N ILE A 358 -15.38 5.94 6.47
CA ILE A 358 -14.55 5.14 7.39
C ILE A 358 -14.81 5.65 8.79
N SER A 359 -15.10 4.79 9.77
CA SER A 359 -15.43 5.19 11.16
C SER A 359 -14.59 4.41 12.16
N ALA A 360 -14.65 4.77 13.44
CA ALA A 360 -14.00 4.02 14.52
C ALA A 360 -14.39 2.53 14.50
N HIS A 361 -15.66 2.24 14.21
CA HIS A 361 -16.20 0.88 14.17
C HIS A 361 -15.57 0.01 13.07
N HIS A 362 -15.09 0.62 11.99
CA HIS A 362 -14.42 -0.10 10.90
C HIS A 362 -12.93 -0.34 11.21
N ILE A 363 -12.28 0.59 11.94
CA ILE A 363 -10.83 0.52 12.20
C ILE A 363 -10.52 -0.30 13.46
N ALA A 364 -11.33 -0.18 14.51
CA ALA A 364 -11.05 -0.79 15.81
C ALA A 364 -10.82 -2.32 15.74
N PRO A 365 -11.64 -3.11 15.01
CA PRO A 365 -11.40 -4.55 14.91
C PRO A 365 -10.01 -4.92 14.36
N TRP A 366 -9.53 -4.20 13.35
CA TRP A 366 -8.19 -4.45 12.80
C TRP A 366 -7.07 -4.06 13.77
N VAL A 367 -7.29 -3.02 14.57
CA VAL A 367 -6.35 -2.61 15.61
C VAL A 367 -6.30 -3.66 16.72
N ASP A 368 -7.44 -4.22 17.11
CA ASP A 368 -7.52 -5.29 18.10
C ASP A 368 -6.81 -6.56 17.60
N ASP A 369 -7.06 -6.98 16.35
CA ASP A 369 -6.38 -8.10 15.70
C ASP A 369 -4.85 -7.91 15.66
N ALA A 370 -4.40 -6.69 15.32
CA ALA A 370 -2.99 -6.33 15.31
C ALA A 370 -2.37 -6.40 16.72
N GLN A 371 -3.05 -5.85 17.74
CA GLN A 371 -2.59 -5.89 19.13
C GLN A 371 -2.48 -7.32 19.65
N ASP A 372 -3.50 -8.16 19.40
CA ASP A 372 -3.52 -9.55 19.86
C ASP A 372 -2.40 -10.36 19.21
N LEU A 373 -2.11 -10.12 17.94
CA LEU A 373 -0.97 -10.75 17.26
C LEU A 373 0.38 -10.30 17.84
N VAL A 374 0.57 -9.00 18.10
CA VAL A 374 1.80 -8.49 18.72
C VAL A 374 2.00 -9.11 20.12
N ARG A 375 0.93 -9.24 20.91
CA ARG A 375 0.97 -9.90 22.22
C ARG A 375 1.34 -11.38 22.09
N ALA A 376 0.65 -12.12 21.22
CA ALA A 376 0.92 -13.54 21.02
C ALA A 376 2.37 -13.81 20.55
N THR A 377 2.88 -12.97 19.67
CA THR A 377 4.25 -13.10 19.13
C THR A 377 5.33 -12.72 20.14
N SER A 378 5.09 -11.71 20.99
CA SER A 378 6.00 -11.36 22.09
C SER A 378 6.13 -12.50 23.10
N VAL A 379 5.00 -13.12 23.46
CA VAL A 379 4.98 -14.30 24.34
C VAL A 379 5.76 -15.47 23.73
N ALA A 380 5.55 -15.75 22.45
CA ALA A 380 6.26 -16.84 21.74
C ALA A 380 7.77 -16.60 21.67
N ALA A 381 8.21 -15.35 21.45
CA ALA A 381 9.62 -14.98 21.41
C ALA A 381 10.28 -14.93 22.80
N LYS A 382 9.52 -15.11 23.89
CA LYS A 382 9.97 -14.90 25.29
C LYS A 382 10.59 -13.51 25.51
N VAL A 383 10.15 -12.52 24.74
CA VAL A 383 10.57 -11.13 24.87
C VAL A 383 9.46 -10.40 25.62
N ALA A 384 9.82 -9.58 26.61
CA ALA A 384 8.86 -8.67 27.21
C ALA A 384 8.27 -7.82 26.08
N ALA A 385 6.95 -7.89 25.87
CA ALA A 385 6.30 -7.08 24.86
C ALA A 385 6.69 -5.62 25.15
N ALA A 386 7.50 -5.01 24.29
CA ALA A 386 7.60 -3.56 24.28
C ALA A 386 6.16 -3.10 24.08
N ALA A 387 5.57 -2.48 25.11
CA ALA A 387 4.19 -2.05 25.09
C ALA A 387 4.09 -0.93 24.05
N GLU A 388 4.00 -1.29 22.77
CA GLU A 388 3.50 -0.38 21.76
C GLU A 388 2.07 -0.05 22.19
N ASP A 389 1.86 1.18 22.64
CA ASP A 389 0.54 1.65 23.01
C ASP A 389 -0.26 1.93 21.74
N TRP A 390 -1.19 1.03 21.43
CA TRP A 390 -2.10 1.13 20.29
C TRP A 390 -3.39 1.88 20.65
N SER A 391 -3.62 2.27 21.91
CA SER A 391 -4.87 2.90 22.35
C SER A 391 -5.15 4.24 21.66
N GLY A 392 -4.10 4.96 21.28
CA GLY A 392 -4.19 6.25 20.58
C GLY A 392 -4.37 6.17 19.07
N ILE A 393 -4.21 4.99 18.44
CA ILE A 393 -4.11 4.90 16.97
C ILE A 393 -5.43 5.24 16.27
N VAL A 394 -6.57 4.75 16.79
CA VAL A 394 -7.90 4.97 16.20
C VAL A 394 -8.28 6.46 16.32
N PRO A 395 -8.21 7.11 17.51
CA PRO A 395 -8.44 8.54 17.61
C PRO A 395 -7.52 9.37 16.71
N HIS A 396 -6.24 9.00 16.61
CA HIS A 396 -5.27 9.69 15.76
C HIS A 396 -5.65 9.61 14.27
N LEU A 397 -5.98 8.41 13.77
CA LEU A 397 -6.41 8.19 12.39
C LEU A 397 -7.68 8.96 12.04
N LEU A 398 -8.66 8.99 12.95
CA LEU A 398 -9.92 9.72 12.76
C LEU A 398 -9.70 11.24 12.78
N ALA A 399 -8.87 11.75 13.69
CA ALA A 399 -8.52 13.18 13.73
C ALA A 399 -7.83 13.62 12.43
N ARG A 400 -6.94 12.79 11.86
CA ARG A 400 -6.31 13.06 10.56
C ARG A 400 -7.30 13.00 9.40
N ARG A 401 -8.16 11.98 9.39
CA ARG A 401 -9.26 11.85 8.42
C ARG A 401 -10.10 13.13 8.42
N ASP A 402 -10.55 13.60 9.58
CA ASP A 402 -11.47 14.74 9.68
C ASP A 402 -10.84 16.06 9.23
N ARG A 403 -9.56 16.29 9.61
CA ARG A 403 -8.79 17.42 9.11
C ARG A 403 -8.65 17.38 7.59
N LEU A 404 -8.41 16.20 7.03
CA LEU A 404 -8.24 16.01 5.59
C LEU A 404 -9.58 16.19 4.85
N VAL A 405 -10.66 15.56 5.32
CA VAL A 405 -12.02 15.73 4.78
C VAL A 405 -12.40 17.21 4.76
N THR A 406 -12.14 17.95 5.84
CA THR A 406 -12.39 19.39 5.89
C THR A 406 -11.63 20.15 4.80
N ARG A 407 -10.34 19.83 4.59
CA ARG A 407 -9.52 20.46 3.54
C ARG A 407 -9.98 20.11 2.11
N LEU A 408 -10.60 18.95 1.93
CA LEU A 408 -11.12 18.47 0.66
C LEU A 408 -12.53 19.02 0.32
N GLY A 409 -13.08 19.92 1.15
CA GLY A 409 -14.41 20.53 0.96
C GLY A 409 -15.49 20.04 1.93
N GLY A 410 -15.13 19.13 2.85
CA GLY A 410 -16.00 18.65 3.92
C GLY A 410 -17.11 17.71 3.45
N ALA A 411 -18.01 17.38 4.39
CA ALA A 411 -19.15 16.48 4.15
C ALA A 411 -20.11 17.03 3.08
N TRP A 412 -20.24 18.35 3.00
CA TRP A 412 -21.10 18.99 2.02
C TRP A 412 -20.61 18.79 0.58
N ALA A 413 -19.31 18.92 0.31
CA ALA A 413 -18.75 18.68 -1.03
C ALA A 413 -18.93 17.20 -1.44
N ALA A 414 -18.69 16.28 -0.50
CA ALA A 414 -18.96 14.86 -0.69
C ALA A 414 -20.44 14.61 -1.05
N GLN A 415 -21.38 15.23 -0.35
CA GLN A 415 -22.81 15.10 -0.62
C GLN A 415 -23.19 15.64 -2.00
N ALA A 416 -22.73 16.84 -2.37
CA ALA A 416 -22.98 17.41 -3.69
C ALA A 416 -22.42 16.51 -4.81
N TRP A 417 -21.22 15.96 -4.63
CA TRP A 417 -20.62 15.01 -5.56
C TRP A 417 -21.42 13.71 -5.70
N THR A 418 -21.93 13.15 -4.60
CA THR A 418 -22.77 11.93 -4.67
C THR A 418 -24.08 12.14 -5.42
N GLN A 419 -24.66 13.34 -5.33
CA GLN A 419 -25.87 13.70 -6.08
C GLN A 419 -25.58 13.83 -7.59
N LEU A 420 -24.40 14.36 -7.94
CA LEU A 420 -23.96 14.49 -9.34
C LEU A 420 -23.54 13.17 -9.97
N TYR A 421 -22.92 12.27 -9.19
CA TYR A 421 -22.34 11.03 -9.68
C TYR A 421 -22.85 9.79 -8.92
N PRO A 422 -24.18 9.54 -8.89
CA PRO A 422 -24.77 8.49 -8.05
C PRO A 422 -24.28 7.08 -8.41
N THR A 423 -24.08 6.78 -9.70
CA THR A 423 -23.57 5.48 -10.14
C THR A 423 -22.13 5.25 -9.68
N ARG A 424 -21.29 6.28 -9.75
CA ARG A 424 -19.89 6.20 -9.29
C ARG A 424 -19.80 6.10 -7.78
N ALA A 425 -20.65 6.85 -7.06
CA ALA A 425 -20.78 6.70 -5.61
C ALA A 425 -21.10 5.25 -5.26
N ARG A 426 -22.16 4.65 -5.82
CA ARG A 426 -22.52 3.24 -5.58
C ARG A 426 -21.39 2.25 -5.90
N ALA A 427 -20.65 2.47 -6.99
CA ALA A 427 -19.50 1.63 -7.32
C ALA A 427 -18.40 1.71 -6.25
N ILE A 428 -18.11 2.92 -5.76
CA ILE A 428 -17.19 3.13 -4.63
C ILE A 428 -17.70 2.43 -3.36
N GLU A 429 -18.99 2.55 -3.06
CA GLU A 429 -19.59 1.89 -1.90
C GLU A 429 -19.42 0.37 -1.98
N ALA A 430 -19.67 -0.22 -3.16
CA ALA A 430 -19.47 -1.64 -3.40
C ALA A 430 -18.00 -2.07 -3.20
N HIS A 431 -17.03 -1.25 -3.64
CA HIS A 431 -15.61 -1.53 -3.44
C HIS A 431 -15.15 -1.37 -1.99
N GLN A 432 -15.72 -0.41 -1.24
CA GLN A 432 -15.40 -0.21 0.17
C GLN A 432 -16.11 -1.22 1.07
N ALA A 433 -17.28 -1.72 0.68
CA ALA A 433 -18.11 -2.56 1.54
C ALA A 433 -17.36 -3.75 2.16
N PRO A 434 -16.54 -4.56 1.45
CA PRO A 434 -15.80 -5.67 2.06
C PRO A 434 -14.85 -5.25 3.20
N PHE A 435 -14.36 -4.00 3.18
CA PHE A 435 -13.46 -3.45 4.19
C PHE A 435 -14.21 -2.76 5.33
N LEU A 436 -15.44 -2.30 5.10
CA LEU A 436 -16.23 -1.57 6.10
C LEU A 436 -17.28 -2.46 6.77
N ARG A 437 -17.25 -3.79 6.56
CA ARG A 437 -18.13 -4.71 7.27
C ARG A 437 -17.82 -4.68 8.77
N SER A 438 -18.88 -4.62 9.56
CA SER A 438 -18.79 -4.81 11.00
C SER A 438 -18.39 -6.25 11.32
N ALA A 439 -17.44 -6.44 12.24
CA ALA A 439 -17.13 -7.76 12.81
C ALA A 439 -18.35 -8.43 13.46
N ALA A 440 -19.36 -7.66 13.90
CA ALA A 440 -20.61 -8.21 14.43
C ALA A 440 -21.44 -8.91 13.34
N ALA A 441 -21.46 -8.38 12.12
CA ALA A 441 -22.20 -8.96 10.99
C ALA A 441 -21.57 -10.25 10.43
N GLU A 442 -20.29 -10.50 10.72
CA GLU A 442 -19.60 -11.73 10.34
C GLU A 442 -19.69 -12.82 11.42
N ARG A 443 -19.78 -12.45 12.70
CA ARG A 443 -20.00 -13.42 13.80
C ARG A 443 -21.39 -14.06 13.77
N ASP A 444 -22.41 -13.38 13.27
CA ASP A 444 -23.77 -13.92 13.15
C ASP A 444 -23.98 -14.83 11.91
N ARG A 445 -22.93 -15.04 11.10
CA ARG A 445 -22.97 -15.90 9.90
C ARG A 445 -22.20 -17.22 10.04
N VAL A 446 -21.58 -17.47 11.19
CA VAL A 446 -20.93 -18.74 11.57
C VAL A 446 -21.76 -19.35 12.69
#